data_AF-A0AAU3KK42-F1
#
_entry.id   AF-A0AAU3KK42-F1
#
_cell.length_a   1.000
_cell.length_b   1.000
_cell.length_c   1.000
_cell.angle_alpha   90.00
_cell.angle_beta   90.00
_cell.angle_gamma   90.00
#
_symmetry.space_group_name_H-M   'P 1'
#
loop_
_entity.id
_entity.type
_entity.pdbx_description
1 polymer ?
#
loop_
_entity_poly.entity_id
_entity_poly.type
_entity_poly.pdbx_seq_one_letter_code
_entity_poly.pdbx_strand_id
1 'polypeptide(L)'
;MLEKSSPSSPFVAAMTTRVERHADVYAEDITGFLDQPHRLRRTVTERPLLDTFTRHVEAVVGTYDPPGIRRIGDSLVFGHLYAEALTQSPDGAAQSVPVVKLLAALLAAEVEFRGPLRLSRTQKRQLAENYERLGRRLVAVGLPAHAALAFRRANGLYHGDEDTDAEDRCGLALSRARRLAQPVAWRRIGGLFPDLLCGYGYRPFRMLGWIVVQLLVFVVAIATVSNQALSVTVYEVMVNYVNPLGPGDTENLRAGGRAYFVIECYLGTVTLSVFFALLVRRWFRL
;
A
#
# COMPACT_ATOMS: atom_id res chain seq x y z
N MET A 1 24.66 -18.96 -6.24
CA MET A 1 25.30 -18.28 -7.38
C MET A 1 26.01 -17.05 -6.84
N LEU A 2 27.34 -17.08 -6.80
CA LEU A 2 28.16 -15.95 -6.35
C LEU A 2 28.09 -14.87 -7.44
N GLU A 3 27.37 -13.79 -7.19
CA GLU A 3 27.49 -12.57 -7.98
C GLU A 3 28.95 -12.13 -7.95
N LYS A 4 29.64 -12.30 -9.07
CA LYS A 4 30.92 -11.67 -9.32
C LYS A 4 30.64 -10.18 -9.30
N SER A 5 30.94 -9.51 -8.19
CA SER A 5 30.95 -8.06 -8.05
C SER A 5 32.03 -7.52 -8.98
N SER A 6 31.70 -7.39 -10.27
CA SER A 6 32.52 -6.71 -11.25
C SER A 6 32.93 -5.35 -10.68
N PRO A 7 34.19 -4.93 -10.84
CA PRO A 7 34.65 -3.66 -10.31
C PRO A 7 33.71 -2.56 -10.83
N SER A 8 33.11 -1.82 -9.89
CA SER A 8 32.19 -0.75 -10.23
C SER A 8 32.92 0.21 -11.17
N SER A 9 32.37 0.41 -12.37
CA SER A 9 32.94 1.38 -13.31
C SER A 9 33.15 2.72 -12.57
N PRO A 10 34.21 3.49 -12.87
CA PRO A 10 34.54 4.72 -12.14
C PRO A 10 33.35 5.69 -12.04
N PHE A 11 32.51 5.74 -13.08
CA PHE A 11 31.24 6.47 -13.08
C PHE A 11 30.30 6.05 -11.93
N VAL A 12 30.11 4.75 -11.72
CA VAL A 12 29.24 4.23 -10.65
C VAL A 12 29.82 4.48 -9.29
N ALA A 13 31.13 4.31 -9.10
CA ALA A 13 31.76 4.67 -7.84
C ALA A 13 31.56 6.16 -7.51
N ALA A 14 31.76 7.04 -8.49
CA ALA A 14 31.56 8.48 -8.33
C ALA A 14 30.09 8.84 -8.03
N MET A 15 29.13 8.26 -8.75
CA MET A 15 27.70 8.51 -8.50
C MET A 15 27.22 7.92 -7.18
N THR A 16 27.72 6.74 -6.79
CA THR A 16 27.44 6.11 -5.50
C THR A 16 27.90 7.02 -4.37
N THR A 17 29.16 7.48 -4.42
CA THR A 17 29.70 8.43 -3.44
C THR A 17 28.87 9.71 -3.34
N ARG A 18 28.34 10.20 -4.47
CA ARG A 18 27.48 11.39 -4.51
C ARG A 18 26.11 11.11 -3.88
N VAL A 19 25.49 9.96 -4.19
CA VAL A 19 24.22 9.52 -3.60
C VAL A 19 24.36 9.37 -2.09
N GLU A 20 25.41 8.69 -1.63
CA GLU A 20 25.70 8.48 -0.20
C GLU A 20 25.90 9.81 0.51
N ARG A 21 26.72 10.72 -0.04
CA ARG A 21 26.93 12.05 0.56
C ARG A 21 25.62 12.84 0.71
N HIS A 22 24.75 12.81 -0.30
CA HIS A 22 23.45 13.49 -0.20
C HIS A 22 22.50 12.79 0.78
N ALA A 23 22.58 11.45 0.87
CA ALA A 23 21.82 10.69 1.86
C ALA A 23 22.29 10.96 3.29
N ASP A 24 23.61 11.10 3.52
CA ASP A 24 24.19 11.46 4.81
C ASP A 24 23.68 12.82 5.28
N VAL A 25 23.80 13.84 4.42
CA VAL A 25 23.30 15.19 4.71
C VAL A 25 21.79 15.16 4.99
N TYR A 26 21.01 14.46 4.17
CA TYR A 26 19.57 14.36 4.37
C TYR A 26 19.19 13.54 5.61
N ALA A 27 20.03 12.60 6.03
CA ALA A 27 19.79 11.80 7.22
C ALA A 27 19.87 12.63 8.50
N GLU A 28 20.62 13.74 8.52
CA GLU A 28 20.63 14.68 9.66
C GLU A 28 19.24 15.28 9.87
N ASP A 29 18.60 15.76 8.80
CA ASP A 29 17.23 16.31 8.84
C ASP A 29 16.21 15.25 9.30
N ILE A 30 16.35 14.01 8.80
CA ILE A 30 15.47 12.90 9.13
C ILE A 30 15.68 12.46 10.59
N THR A 31 16.91 12.42 11.08
CA THR A 31 17.21 12.06 12.47
C THR A 31 16.61 13.10 13.41
N GLY A 32 16.79 14.38 13.10
CA GLY A 32 16.15 15.47 13.84
C GLY A 32 14.61 15.41 13.82
N PHE A 33 14.00 14.88 12.75
CA PHE A 33 12.56 14.60 12.73
C PHE A 33 12.19 13.37 13.56
N LEU A 34 12.94 12.27 13.46
CA LEU A 34 12.66 11.01 14.16
C LEU A 34 12.82 11.12 15.69
N ASP A 35 13.76 11.94 16.15
CA ASP A 35 14.00 12.25 17.56
C ASP A 35 12.83 13.03 18.20
N GLN A 36 11.97 13.65 17.39
CA GLN A 36 10.80 14.33 17.91
C GLN A 36 9.78 13.34 18.50
N PRO A 37 9.11 13.72 19.61
CA PRO A 37 7.99 12.99 20.15
C PRO A 37 6.97 12.62 19.08
N HIS A 38 6.44 11.41 19.14
CA HIS A 38 5.52 10.89 18.13
C HIS A 38 4.29 11.78 17.88
N ARG A 39 3.83 12.52 18.91
CA ARG A 39 2.74 13.50 18.78
C ARG A 39 3.11 14.69 17.90
N LEU A 40 4.33 15.22 18.03
CA LEU A 40 4.82 16.36 17.23
C LEU A 40 5.05 15.95 15.77
N ARG A 41 5.63 14.78 15.53
CA ARG A 41 5.79 14.23 14.18
C ARG A 41 4.47 14.15 13.41
N ARG A 42 3.36 13.84 14.10
CA ARG A 42 2.03 13.78 13.49
C ARG A 42 1.53 15.15 13.04
N THR A 43 1.92 16.23 13.70
CA THR A 43 1.48 17.59 13.37
C THR A 43 2.35 18.22 12.29
N VAL A 44 3.68 18.10 12.42
CA VAL A 44 4.64 18.71 11.49
C VAL A 44 4.61 18.04 10.11
N THR A 45 4.33 16.73 10.06
CA THR A 45 4.31 15.90 8.85
C THR A 45 5.66 15.81 8.12
N GLU A 46 5.85 14.77 7.32
CA GLU A 46 7.08 14.57 6.53
C GLU A 46 7.10 15.39 5.22
N ARG A 47 6.07 16.20 4.94
CA ARG A 47 5.94 16.91 3.67
C ARG A 47 7.14 17.82 3.32
N PRO A 48 7.64 18.71 4.21
CA PRO A 48 8.80 19.54 3.90
C PRO A 48 10.09 18.71 3.72
N LEU A 49 10.17 17.54 4.36
CA LEU A 49 11.29 16.61 4.19
C LEU A 49 11.27 16.02 2.78
N LEU A 50 10.10 15.62 2.26
CA LEU A 50 9.98 15.13 0.88
C LEU A 50 10.36 16.17 -0.19
N ASP A 51 10.11 17.45 0.06
CA ASP A 51 10.54 18.53 -0.83
C ASP A 51 12.07 18.66 -0.82
N THR A 52 12.69 18.55 0.37
CA THR A 52 14.15 18.53 0.53
C THR A 52 14.79 17.29 -0.11
N PHE A 53 14.19 16.12 0.08
CA PHE A 53 14.57 14.89 -0.60
C PHE A 53 14.53 15.05 -2.12
N THR A 54 13.47 15.69 -2.65
CA THR A 54 13.34 15.93 -4.10
C THR A 54 14.45 16.84 -4.62
N ARG A 55 14.83 17.89 -3.88
CA ARG A 55 15.97 18.75 -4.21
C ARG A 55 17.29 17.98 -4.26
N HIS A 56 17.51 17.06 -3.31
CA HIS A 56 18.69 16.20 -3.33
C HIS A 56 18.71 15.26 -4.55
N VAL A 57 17.57 14.63 -4.88
CA VAL A 57 17.44 13.82 -6.10
C VAL A 57 17.76 14.66 -7.35
N GLU A 58 17.21 15.87 -7.45
CA GLU A 58 17.45 16.77 -8.59
C GLU A 58 18.92 17.18 -8.72
N ALA A 59 19.59 17.49 -7.61
CA ALA A 59 21.02 17.79 -7.62
C ALA A 59 21.88 16.61 -8.14
N VAL A 60 21.50 15.39 -7.76
CA VAL A 60 22.20 14.17 -8.21
C VAL A 60 21.89 13.87 -9.68
N VAL A 61 20.62 13.98 -10.10
CA VAL A 61 20.19 13.76 -11.49
C VAL A 61 20.78 14.83 -12.43
N GLY A 62 20.83 16.09 -12.03
CA GLY A 62 21.37 17.19 -12.85
C GLY A 62 22.87 17.06 -13.14
N THR A 63 23.57 16.23 -12.36
CA THR A 63 25.00 15.93 -12.52
C THR A 63 25.24 14.49 -13.02
N TYR A 64 24.18 13.79 -13.40
CA TYR A 64 24.22 12.43 -13.92
C TYR A 64 24.50 12.47 -15.43
N ASP A 65 25.76 12.27 -15.80
CA ASP A 65 26.18 12.15 -17.20
C ASP A 65 26.49 10.68 -17.53
N PRO A 66 25.57 9.95 -18.21
CA PRO A 66 25.76 8.53 -18.46
C PRO A 66 26.94 8.30 -19.41
N PRO A 67 27.78 7.27 -19.19
CA PRO A 67 28.81 6.92 -20.16
C PRO A 67 28.16 6.57 -21.50
N GLY A 68 28.68 7.12 -22.60
CA GLY A 68 28.11 6.97 -23.95
C GLY A 68 28.06 5.53 -24.47
N ILE A 69 28.78 4.60 -23.83
CA ILE A 69 28.72 3.17 -24.12
C ILE A 69 27.54 2.57 -23.34
N ARG A 70 26.53 2.09 -24.07
CA ARG A 70 25.41 1.32 -23.48
C ARG A 70 25.97 0.16 -22.67
N ARG A 71 25.62 0.10 -21.38
CA ARG A 71 25.98 -1.03 -20.53
C ARG A 71 25.34 -2.31 -21.06
N ILE A 72 26.17 -3.34 -21.24
CA ILE A 72 25.75 -4.70 -21.56
C ILE A 72 25.46 -5.38 -20.21
N GLY A 73 24.27 -5.16 -19.67
CA GLY A 73 23.86 -5.77 -18.40
C GLY A 73 22.44 -5.39 -17.99
N ASP A 74 21.67 -6.40 -17.62
CA ASP A 74 20.29 -6.28 -17.14
C ASP A 74 20.20 -5.82 -15.67
N SER A 75 21.34 -5.53 -15.03
CA SER A 75 21.38 -5.07 -13.64
C SER A 75 21.17 -3.57 -13.51
N LEU A 76 20.56 -3.17 -12.40
CA LEU A 76 20.47 -1.76 -11.99
C LEU A 76 21.85 -1.19 -11.64
N VAL A 77 22.03 0.11 -11.85
CA VAL A 77 23.31 0.82 -11.67
C VAL A 77 23.75 0.80 -10.20
N PHE A 78 22.79 0.98 -9.30
CA PHE A 78 22.94 1.04 -7.85
C PHE A 78 22.50 -0.26 -7.16
N GLY A 79 22.56 -1.40 -7.86
CA GLY A 79 22.20 -2.71 -7.33
C GLY A 79 22.77 -3.02 -5.94
N HIS A 80 24.01 -2.63 -5.70
CA HIS A 80 24.73 -2.81 -4.43
C HIS A 80 24.11 -1.99 -3.28
N LEU A 81 23.69 -0.74 -3.51
CA LEU A 81 23.02 0.08 -2.49
C LEU A 81 21.68 -0.56 -2.06
N TYR A 82 20.94 -1.13 -3.01
CA TYR A 82 19.71 -1.86 -2.69
C TYR A 82 20.01 -3.14 -1.91
N ALA A 83 21.04 -3.90 -2.31
CA ALA A 83 21.42 -5.12 -1.63
C ALA A 83 21.79 -4.84 -0.16
N GLU A 84 22.60 -3.81 0.10
CA GLU A 84 22.96 -3.39 1.45
C GLU A 84 21.75 -2.95 2.28
N ALA A 85 20.84 -2.17 1.70
CA ALA A 85 19.65 -1.68 2.40
C ALA A 85 18.59 -2.77 2.66
N LEU A 86 18.56 -3.80 1.80
CA LEU A 86 17.54 -4.85 1.82
C LEU A 86 18.06 -6.19 2.33
N THR A 87 19.31 -6.26 2.80
CA THR A 87 19.91 -7.49 3.34
C THR A 87 19.00 -8.08 4.43
N GLN A 88 18.69 -9.36 4.28
CA GLN A 88 17.95 -10.13 5.27
C GLN A 88 18.96 -10.89 6.13
N SER A 89 18.73 -10.95 7.44
CA SER A 89 19.53 -11.80 8.31
C SER A 89 19.35 -13.26 7.87
N PRO A 90 20.37 -14.14 7.96
CA PRO A 90 20.24 -15.57 7.64
C PRO A 90 19.08 -16.26 8.40
N ASP A 91 18.69 -15.74 9.56
CA ASP A 91 17.55 -16.23 10.35
C ASP A 91 16.17 -15.76 9.83
N GLY A 92 16.12 -15.12 8.66
CA GLY A 92 14.88 -14.58 8.07
C GLY A 92 14.36 -13.31 8.77
N ALA A 93 14.98 -12.90 9.88
CA ALA A 93 14.67 -11.64 10.55
C ALA A 93 15.20 -10.44 9.75
N ALA A 94 14.37 -9.39 9.69
CA ALA A 94 14.75 -8.11 9.14
C ALA A 94 15.88 -7.51 10.01
N GLN A 95 17.12 -7.54 9.50
CA GLN A 95 18.24 -6.88 10.18
C GLN A 95 17.93 -5.39 10.36
N SER A 96 18.28 -4.83 11.52
CA SER A 96 18.21 -3.39 11.76
C SER A 96 19.20 -2.70 10.84
N VAL A 97 18.68 -2.05 9.81
CA VAL A 97 19.50 -1.31 8.84
C VAL A 97 19.49 0.17 9.23
N PRO A 98 20.65 0.84 9.29
CA PRO A 98 20.72 2.28 9.54
C PRO A 98 19.83 3.07 8.57
N VAL A 99 19.13 4.09 9.08
CA VAL A 99 18.22 4.95 8.28
C VAL A 99 18.93 5.55 7.08
N VAL A 100 20.18 5.98 7.26
CA VAL A 100 21.05 6.52 6.20
C VAL A 100 21.12 5.58 4.99
N LYS A 101 21.31 4.28 5.21
CA LYS A 101 21.39 3.28 4.12
C LYS A 101 20.06 3.12 3.39
N LEU A 102 18.94 3.16 4.13
CA LEU A 102 17.60 3.13 3.54
C LEU A 102 17.34 4.38 2.68
N LEU A 103 17.78 5.55 3.15
CA LEU A 103 17.66 6.81 2.41
C LEU A 103 18.58 6.84 1.18
N ALA A 104 19.81 6.35 1.28
CA ALA A 104 20.74 6.20 0.15
C ALA A 104 20.15 5.29 -0.92
N ALA A 105 19.58 4.14 -0.53
CA ALA A 105 18.89 3.26 -1.45
C ALA A 105 17.62 3.90 -2.07
N LEU A 106 16.84 4.66 -1.30
CA LEU A 106 15.68 5.37 -1.86
C LEU A 106 16.09 6.47 -2.85
N LEU A 107 17.15 7.23 -2.53
CA LEU A 107 17.69 8.28 -3.38
C LEU A 107 18.25 7.68 -4.68
N ALA A 108 19.01 6.59 -4.58
CA ALA A 108 19.49 5.81 -5.72
C ALA A 108 18.33 5.36 -6.63
N ALA A 109 17.25 4.85 -6.03
CA ALA A 109 16.07 4.40 -6.77
C ALA A 109 15.38 5.55 -7.53
N GLU A 110 15.28 6.74 -6.92
CA GLU A 110 14.69 7.91 -7.59
C GLU A 110 15.60 8.47 -8.69
N VAL A 111 16.93 8.43 -8.49
CA VAL A 111 17.90 8.80 -9.53
C VAL A 111 17.82 7.85 -10.71
N GLU A 112 17.70 6.54 -10.49
CA GLU A 112 17.50 5.58 -11.58
C GLU A 112 16.15 5.74 -12.27
N PHE A 113 15.08 6.00 -11.50
CA PHE A 113 13.75 6.19 -12.04
C PHE A 113 13.63 7.44 -12.93
N ARG A 114 14.28 8.54 -12.54
CA ARG A 114 14.28 9.82 -13.27
C ARG A 114 15.45 9.98 -14.24
N GLY A 115 16.43 9.07 -14.19
CA GLY A 115 17.68 9.19 -14.92
C GLY A 115 17.47 9.16 -16.44
N PRO A 116 18.46 9.64 -17.21
CA PRO A 116 18.40 9.66 -18.67
C PRO A 116 18.43 8.25 -19.30
N LEU A 117 18.80 7.23 -18.52
CA LEU A 117 18.87 5.85 -18.99
C LEU A 117 17.46 5.26 -19.10
N ARG A 118 17.10 4.85 -20.33
CA ARG A 118 15.89 4.06 -20.54
C ARG A 118 16.09 2.67 -19.96
N LEU A 119 15.40 2.39 -18.86
CA LEU A 119 15.40 1.08 -18.21
C LEU A 119 14.72 0.03 -19.09
N SER A 120 15.32 -1.16 -19.18
CA SER A 120 14.70 -2.34 -19.79
C SER A 120 13.46 -2.78 -18.97
N ARG A 121 12.65 -3.67 -19.54
CA ARG A 121 11.49 -4.26 -18.84
C ARG A 121 11.91 -4.96 -17.55
N THR A 122 12.98 -5.77 -17.62
CA THR A 122 13.55 -6.49 -16.47
C THR A 122 14.06 -5.54 -15.39
N GLN A 123 14.75 -4.46 -15.77
CA GLN A 123 15.21 -3.42 -14.84
C GLN A 123 14.05 -2.66 -14.19
N LYS A 124 13.01 -2.30 -14.95
CA LYS A 124 11.81 -1.64 -14.39
C LYS A 124 11.13 -2.51 -13.33
N ARG A 125 10.99 -3.81 -13.62
CA ARG A 125 10.44 -4.78 -12.66
C ARG A 125 11.31 -4.91 -11.43
N GLN A 126 12.63 -5.04 -11.59
CA GLN A 126 13.57 -5.11 -10.47
C GLN A 126 13.51 -3.83 -9.61
N LEU A 127 13.43 -2.66 -10.25
CA LEU A 127 13.31 -1.38 -9.56
C LEU A 127 11.97 -1.27 -8.80
N ALA A 128 10.87 -1.76 -9.38
CA ALA A 128 9.57 -1.81 -8.72
C ALA A 128 9.61 -2.67 -7.44
N GLU A 129 10.24 -3.85 -7.53
CA GLU A 129 10.43 -4.74 -6.38
C GLU A 129 11.29 -4.09 -5.29
N ASN A 130 12.36 -3.38 -5.68
CA ASN A 130 13.21 -2.66 -4.74
C ASN A 130 12.45 -1.52 -4.05
N TYR A 131 11.68 -0.72 -4.79
CA TYR A 131 10.80 0.30 -4.20
C TYR A 131 9.79 -0.30 -3.23
N GLU A 132 9.17 -1.43 -3.58
CA GLU A 132 8.21 -2.10 -2.72
C GLU A 132 8.87 -2.54 -1.39
N ARG A 133 10.04 -3.18 -1.47
CA ARG A 133 10.79 -3.63 -0.30
C ARG A 133 11.27 -2.46 0.56
N LEU A 134 11.80 -1.40 -0.06
CA LEU A 134 12.21 -0.17 0.63
C LEU A 134 11.02 0.50 1.32
N GLY A 135 9.87 0.59 0.66
CA GLY A 135 8.65 1.13 1.25
C GLY A 135 8.26 0.42 2.54
N ARG A 136 8.33 -0.92 2.58
CA ARG A 136 8.05 -1.70 3.81
C ARG A 136 9.04 -1.38 4.93
N ARG A 137 10.34 -1.27 4.61
CA ARG A 137 11.38 -0.92 5.59
C ARG A 137 11.19 0.50 6.13
N LEU A 138 10.86 1.46 5.27
CA LEU A 138 10.62 2.85 5.66
C LEU A 138 9.39 3.01 6.58
N VAL A 139 8.32 2.24 6.34
CA VAL A 139 7.19 2.19 7.30
C VAL A 139 7.65 1.70 8.66
N ALA A 140 8.48 0.64 8.70
CA ALA A 140 8.96 0.06 9.95
C ALA A 140 9.81 1.03 10.77
N VAL A 141 10.56 1.93 10.11
CA VAL A 141 11.38 2.96 10.78
C VAL A 141 10.60 4.27 11.04
N GLY A 142 9.30 4.30 10.74
CA GLY A 142 8.45 5.44 11.07
C GLY A 142 8.54 6.61 10.08
N LEU A 143 8.84 6.32 8.81
CA LEU A 143 8.82 7.26 7.68
C LEU A 143 7.71 6.92 6.67
N PRO A 144 6.43 6.95 7.07
CA PRO A 144 5.31 6.54 6.21
C PRO A 144 5.13 7.39 4.95
N ALA A 145 5.51 8.68 4.93
CA ALA A 145 5.37 9.48 3.71
C ALA A 145 6.43 9.13 2.67
N HIS A 146 7.67 8.85 3.10
CA HIS A 146 8.72 8.30 2.23
C HIS A 146 8.34 6.92 1.70
N ALA A 147 7.76 6.07 2.55
CA ALA A 147 7.21 4.79 2.11
C ALA A 147 6.09 4.96 1.07
N ALA A 148 5.20 5.95 1.25
CA ALA A 148 4.16 6.26 0.28
C ALA A 148 4.73 6.78 -1.06
N LEU A 149 5.86 7.49 -1.05
CA LEU A 149 6.58 7.83 -2.27
C LEU A 149 7.06 6.54 -2.96
N ALA A 150 7.76 5.68 -2.24
CA ALA A 150 8.29 4.42 -2.77
C ALA A 150 7.19 3.51 -3.35
N PHE A 151 6.11 3.25 -2.60
CA PHE A 151 5.00 2.43 -3.08
C PHE A 151 4.30 3.03 -4.30
N ARG A 152 4.20 4.36 -4.40
CA ARG A 152 3.63 5.01 -5.59
C ARG A 152 4.52 4.82 -6.82
N ARG A 153 5.84 4.84 -6.66
CA ARG A 153 6.77 4.53 -7.77
C ARG A 153 6.69 3.07 -8.17
N ALA A 154 6.70 2.15 -7.21
CA ALA A 154 6.50 0.72 -7.47
C ALA A 154 5.19 0.48 -8.22
N ASN A 155 4.09 1.09 -7.78
CA ASN A 155 2.77 0.95 -8.42
C ASN A 155 2.78 1.42 -9.88
N GLY A 156 3.40 2.57 -10.17
CA GLY A 156 3.51 3.07 -11.55
C GLY A 156 4.37 2.18 -12.44
N LEU A 157 5.43 1.57 -11.89
CA LEU A 157 6.28 0.63 -12.61
C LEU A 157 5.57 -0.71 -12.88
N TYR A 158 4.86 -1.27 -11.89
CA TYR A 158 4.08 -2.50 -12.07
C TYR A 158 2.93 -2.31 -13.06
N HIS A 159 2.26 -1.16 -13.00
CA HIS A 159 1.23 -0.83 -13.97
C HIS A 159 1.78 -0.81 -15.41
N GLY A 160 2.96 -0.24 -15.61
CA GLY A 160 3.63 -0.25 -16.91
C GLY A 160 4.19 -1.61 -17.36
N ASP A 161 4.30 -2.58 -16.44
CA ASP A 161 4.73 -3.96 -16.74
C ASP A 161 3.54 -4.93 -16.89
N GLU A 162 2.32 -4.42 -16.69
CA GLU A 162 1.05 -5.18 -16.68
C GLU A 162 0.97 -6.25 -15.57
N ASP A 163 1.78 -6.11 -14.50
CA ASP A 163 1.72 -6.99 -13.32
C ASP A 163 0.64 -6.51 -12.35
N THR A 164 -0.61 -6.91 -12.62
CA THR A 164 -1.80 -6.46 -11.89
C THR A 164 -1.82 -6.89 -10.42
N ASP A 165 -1.29 -8.08 -10.11
CA ASP A 165 -1.22 -8.59 -8.74
C ASP A 165 -0.22 -7.79 -7.88
N ALA A 166 0.92 -7.41 -8.46
CA ALA A 166 1.91 -6.56 -7.79
C ALA A 166 1.47 -5.09 -7.73
N GLU A 167 0.74 -4.59 -8.72
CA GLU A 167 0.09 -3.27 -8.69
C GLU A 167 -0.87 -3.20 -7.50
N ASP A 168 -1.82 -4.13 -7.39
CA ASP A 168 -2.80 -4.16 -6.31
C ASP A 168 -2.12 -4.31 -4.92
N ARG A 169 -0.98 -5.03 -4.85
CA ARG A 169 -0.12 -5.09 -3.65
C ARG A 169 0.35 -3.73 -3.20
N CYS A 170 0.97 -3.04 -4.14
CA CYS A 170 1.61 -1.77 -3.89
C CYS A 170 0.55 -0.70 -3.63
N GLY A 171 -0.60 -0.76 -4.31
CA GLY A 171 -1.74 0.11 -4.09
C GLY A 171 -2.25 0.05 -2.65
N LEU A 172 -2.38 -1.14 -2.07
CA LEU A 172 -2.78 -1.29 -0.66
C LEU A 172 -1.68 -0.81 0.30
N ALA A 173 -0.42 -1.18 0.03
CA ALA A 173 0.69 -0.72 0.86
C ALA A 173 0.82 0.82 0.83
N LEU A 174 0.57 1.43 -0.32
CA LEU A 174 0.48 2.86 -0.54
C LEU A 174 -0.67 3.50 0.25
N SER A 175 -1.88 2.93 0.19
CA SER A 175 -3.03 3.48 0.92
C SER A 175 -2.79 3.46 2.43
N ARG A 176 -2.21 2.36 2.94
CA ARG A 176 -1.80 2.22 4.34
C ARG A 176 -0.72 3.23 4.73
N ALA A 177 0.34 3.36 3.93
CA ALA A 177 1.42 4.32 4.18
C ALA A 177 0.89 5.76 4.17
N ARG A 178 0.05 6.14 3.21
CA ARG A 178 -0.61 7.46 3.16
C ARG A 178 -1.46 7.72 4.40
N ARG A 179 -2.21 6.72 4.86
CA ARG A 179 -3.03 6.83 6.07
C ARG A 179 -2.18 7.05 7.32
N LEU A 180 -1.06 6.35 7.43
CA LEU A 180 -0.10 6.54 8.53
C LEU A 180 0.53 7.93 8.52
N ALA A 181 0.79 8.49 7.32
CA ALA A 181 1.34 9.83 7.14
C ALA A 181 0.33 10.97 7.38
N GLN A 182 -0.99 10.71 7.42
CA GLN A 182 -1.99 11.76 7.59
C GLN A 182 -1.98 12.34 9.03
N PRO A 183 -2.00 13.67 9.22
CA PRO A 183 -1.98 14.28 10.54
C PRO A 183 -3.28 14.03 11.34
N VAL A 184 -4.41 13.99 10.66
CA VAL A 184 -5.74 14.02 11.28
C VAL A 184 -6.28 12.61 11.55
N ALA A 185 -6.54 12.29 12.82
CA ALA A 185 -6.96 10.95 13.25
C ALA A 185 -8.30 10.48 12.65
N TRP A 186 -9.31 11.35 12.53
CA TRP A 186 -10.62 10.94 12.01
C TRP A 186 -10.57 10.54 10.53
N ARG A 187 -9.71 11.18 9.72
CA ARG A 187 -9.49 10.80 8.32
C ARG A 187 -8.85 9.41 8.19
N ARG A 188 -8.11 8.97 9.22
CA ARG A 188 -7.56 7.60 9.26
C ARG A 188 -8.65 6.56 9.47
N ILE A 189 -9.64 6.84 10.31
CA ILE A 189 -10.74 5.91 10.60
C ILE A 189 -11.58 5.66 9.35
N GLY A 190 -11.94 6.72 8.61
CA GLY A 190 -12.69 6.58 7.36
C GLY A 190 -11.96 5.72 6.33
N GLY A 191 -10.63 5.79 6.29
CA GLY A 191 -9.82 4.97 5.40
C GLY A 191 -9.69 3.50 5.83
N LEU A 192 -9.88 3.17 7.11
CA LEU A 192 -9.78 1.79 7.61
C LEU A 192 -10.93 0.91 7.12
N PHE A 193 -12.12 1.49 6.96
CA PHE A 193 -13.31 0.75 6.60
C PHE A 193 -13.22 0.09 5.22
N PRO A 194 -12.79 0.80 4.14
CA PRO A 194 -12.52 0.16 2.86
C PRO A 194 -11.42 -0.92 2.91
N ASP A 195 -10.35 -0.70 3.68
CA ASP A 195 -9.28 -1.69 3.83
C ASP A 195 -9.76 -2.96 4.54
N LEU A 196 -10.68 -2.82 5.49
CA LEU A 196 -11.23 -3.92 6.28
C LEU A 196 -12.27 -4.70 5.47
N LEU A 197 -13.15 -3.99 4.76
CA LEU A 197 -14.19 -4.57 3.91
C LEU A 197 -13.63 -5.22 2.65
N CYS A 198 -12.89 -4.45 1.84
CA CYS A 198 -12.46 -4.89 0.51
C CYS A 198 -11.10 -5.62 0.53
N GLY A 199 -10.23 -5.29 1.49
CA GLY A 199 -8.90 -5.89 1.61
C GLY A 199 -7.97 -5.64 0.41
N TYR A 200 -6.82 -6.34 0.42
CA TYR A 200 -5.85 -6.38 -0.67
C TYR A 200 -6.47 -6.89 -1.97
N GLY A 201 -6.18 -6.25 -3.11
CA GLY A 201 -6.48 -6.78 -4.45
C GLY A 201 -7.95 -7.16 -4.65
N TYR A 202 -8.85 -6.46 -3.95
CA TYR A 202 -10.28 -6.67 -4.05
C TYR A 202 -10.68 -8.13 -3.90
N ARG A 203 -10.28 -8.80 -2.81
CA ARG A 203 -10.65 -10.21 -2.56
C ARG A 203 -12.18 -10.35 -2.40
N PRO A 204 -12.94 -10.81 -3.41
CA PRO A 204 -14.39 -10.88 -3.32
C PRO A 204 -14.83 -11.85 -2.20
N PHE A 205 -14.01 -12.86 -1.92
CA PHE A 205 -14.25 -13.82 -0.83
C PHE A 205 -14.24 -13.19 0.56
N ARG A 206 -13.49 -12.10 0.79
CA ARG A 206 -13.58 -11.38 2.07
C ARG A 206 -14.90 -10.62 2.20
N MET A 207 -15.38 -10.05 1.09
CA MET A 207 -16.71 -9.43 1.06
C MET A 207 -17.81 -10.48 1.30
N LEU A 208 -17.66 -11.70 0.77
CA LEU A 208 -18.59 -12.79 1.08
C LEU A 208 -18.62 -13.09 2.60
N GLY A 209 -17.46 -13.11 3.25
CA GLY A 209 -17.39 -13.22 4.71
C GLY A 209 -18.11 -12.08 5.43
N TRP A 210 -17.97 -10.84 4.94
CA TRP A 210 -18.70 -9.68 5.47
C TRP A 210 -20.21 -9.78 5.26
N ILE A 211 -20.67 -10.29 4.12
CA ILE A 211 -22.09 -10.56 3.85
C ILE A 211 -22.62 -11.58 4.87
N VAL A 212 -21.87 -12.66 5.13
CA VAL A 212 -22.25 -13.66 6.13
C VAL A 212 -22.34 -13.05 7.54
N VAL A 213 -21.35 -12.24 7.94
CA VAL A 213 -21.36 -11.54 9.24
C VAL A 213 -22.54 -10.58 9.32
N GLN A 214 -22.82 -9.82 8.25
CA GLN A 214 -23.96 -8.90 8.18
C GLN A 214 -25.29 -9.65 8.35
N LEU A 215 -25.48 -10.76 7.64
CA LEU A 215 -26.67 -11.62 7.78
C LEU A 215 -26.80 -12.16 9.20
N LEU A 216 -25.72 -12.66 9.82
CA LEU A 216 -25.75 -13.15 11.21
C LEU A 216 -26.16 -12.04 12.20
N VAL A 217 -25.65 -10.82 12.02
CA VAL A 217 -26.01 -9.68 12.87
C VAL A 217 -27.50 -9.35 12.74
N PHE A 218 -28.07 -9.35 11.53
CA PHE A 218 -29.50 -9.11 11.32
C PHE A 218 -30.37 -10.25 11.84
N VAL A 219 -29.96 -11.52 11.66
CA VAL A 219 -30.64 -12.68 12.26
C VAL A 219 -30.72 -12.52 13.78
N VAL A 220 -29.62 -12.20 14.45
CA VAL A 220 -29.61 -12.00 15.91
C VAL A 220 -30.47 -10.79 16.30
N ALA A 221 -30.32 -9.65 15.62
CA ALA A 221 -31.08 -8.45 15.93
C ALA A 221 -32.59 -8.69 15.79
N ILE A 222 -33.03 -9.31 14.70
CA ILE A 222 -34.44 -9.57 14.45
C ILE A 222 -34.96 -10.69 15.37
N ALA A 223 -34.17 -11.72 15.67
CA ALA A 223 -34.55 -12.76 16.62
C ALA A 223 -34.80 -12.21 18.04
N THR A 224 -34.13 -11.13 18.46
CA THR A 224 -34.41 -10.49 19.76
C THR A 224 -35.73 -9.70 19.79
N VAL A 225 -36.24 -9.30 18.62
CA VAL A 225 -37.44 -8.47 18.49
C VAL A 225 -38.65 -9.26 17.97
N SER A 226 -38.42 -10.42 17.32
CA SER A 226 -39.45 -11.30 16.78
C SER A 226 -39.91 -12.35 17.80
N ASN A 227 -41.19 -12.72 17.74
CA ASN A 227 -41.75 -13.85 18.49
C ASN A 227 -41.83 -15.13 17.64
N GLN A 228 -41.34 -15.10 16.40
CA GLN A 228 -41.38 -16.24 15.49
C GLN A 228 -40.30 -17.27 15.83
N ALA A 229 -40.44 -18.47 15.26
CA ALA A 229 -39.39 -19.47 15.29
C ALA A 229 -38.13 -18.95 14.57
N LEU A 230 -36.95 -19.25 15.13
CA LEU A 230 -35.66 -18.83 14.58
C LEU A 230 -35.48 -19.21 13.10
N SER A 231 -36.01 -20.35 12.68
CA SER A 231 -35.96 -20.80 11.27
C SER A 231 -36.69 -19.84 10.32
N VAL A 232 -37.83 -19.28 10.74
CA VAL A 232 -38.60 -18.31 9.97
C VAL A 232 -37.83 -17.00 9.89
N THR A 233 -37.26 -16.54 11.01
CA THR A 233 -36.44 -15.32 11.03
C THR A 233 -35.20 -15.43 10.13
N VAL A 234 -34.50 -16.56 10.15
CA VAL A 234 -33.36 -16.80 9.25
C VAL A 234 -33.79 -16.75 7.79
N TYR A 235 -34.91 -17.39 7.46
CA TYR A 235 -35.47 -17.37 6.11
C TYR A 235 -35.85 -15.95 5.67
N GLU A 236 -36.59 -15.22 6.50
CA GLU A 236 -37.02 -13.83 6.23
C GLU A 236 -35.81 -12.91 6.01
N VAL A 237 -34.77 -13.01 6.85
CA VAL A 237 -33.51 -12.25 6.69
C VAL A 237 -32.82 -12.57 5.36
N MET A 238 -32.66 -13.85 5.03
CA MET A 238 -31.99 -14.24 3.78
C MET A 238 -32.77 -13.76 2.54
N VAL A 239 -34.10 -13.88 2.57
CA VAL A 239 -34.95 -13.40 1.47
C VAL A 239 -34.89 -11.88 1.38
N ASN A 240 -35.06 -11.17 2.50
CA ASN A 240 -35.04 -9.70 2.55
C ASN A 240 -33.73 -9.09 2.04
N TYR A 241 -32.60 -9.78 2.30
CA TYR A 241 -31.29 -9.37 1.84
C TYR A 241 -31.16 -9.34 0.32
N VAL A 242 -31.85 -10.25 -0.38
CA VAL A 242 -31.82 -10.37 -1.85
C VAL A 242 -32.98 -9.59 -2.48
N ASN A 243 -34.15 -9.63 -1.86
CA ASN A 243 -35.38 -9.02 -2.35
C ASN A 243 -36.17 -8.43 -1.17
N PRO A 244 -36.48 -7.11 -1.15
CA PRO A 244 -37.23 -6.50 -0.07
C PRO A 244 -38.54 -7.24 0.20
N LEU A 245 -38.79 -7.56 1.48
CA LEU A 245 -40.04 -8.17 1.91
C LEU A 245 -41.22 -7.21 1.77
N GLY A 246 -42.41 -7.79 1.52
CA GLY A 246 -43.64 -7.02 1.40
C GLY A 246 -44.19 -6.58 2.76
N PRO A 247 -45.13 -5.61 2.80
CA PRO A 247 -45.76 -5.17 4.04
C PRO A 247 -46.46 -6.32 4.81
N GLY A 248 -47.07 -7.26 4.07
CA GLY A 248 -47.77 -8.42 4.63
C GLY A 248 -46.85 -9.44 5.32
N ASP A 249 -45.59 -9.53 4.90
CA ASP A 249 -44.60 -10.45 5.50
C ASP A 249 -44.16 -9.97 6.88
N THR A 250 -44.42 -8.70 7.22
CA THR A 250 -43.95 -8.06 8.47
C THR A 250 -45.01 -7.93 9.56
N GLU A 251 -46.17 -8.56 9.39
CA GLU A 251 -47.31 -8.42 10.31
C GLU A 251 -47.05 -9.00 11.71
N ASN A 252 -46.19 -10.01 11.81
CA ASN A 252 -45.89 -10.73 13.06
C ASN A 252 -44.76 -10.11 13.88
N LEU A 253 -44.21 -8.96 13.46
CA LEU A 253 -43.09 -8.31 14.12
C LEU A 253 -43.55 -7.34 15.21
N ARG A 254 -42.81 -7.27 16.32
CA ARG A 254 -43.00 -6.22 17.32
C ARG A 254 -42.68 -4.83 16.75
N ALA A 255 -43.15 -3.79 17.43
CA ALA A 255 -42.85 -2.40 17.09
C ALA A 255 -41.32 -2.21 16.92
N GLY A 256 -40.91 -1.69 15.76
CA GLY A 256 -39.51 -1.48 15.39
C GLY A 256 -38.89 -2.57 14.50
N GLY A 257 -39.44 -3.79 14.43
CA GLY A 257 -38.90 -4.87 13.59
C GLY A 257 -38.85 -4.52 12.10
N ARG A 258 -39.86 -3.78 11.61
CA ARG A 258 -39.90 -3.27 10.23
C ARG A 258 -38.72 -2.38 9.87
N ALA A 259 -38.23 -1.56 10.82
CA ALA A 259 -37.10 -0.68 10.57
C ALA A 259 -35.81 -1.47 10.33
N TYR A 260 -35.62 -2.59 11.03
CA TYR A 260 -34.47 -3.47 10.84
C TYR A 260 -34.44 -4.09 9.44
N PHE A 261 -35.59 -4.59 8.94
CA PHE A 261 -35.68 -5.14 7.58
C PHE A 261 -35.43 -4.08 6.51
N VAL A 262 -35.90 -2.83 6.71
CA VAL A 262 -35.60 -1.72 5.80
C VAL A 262 -34.10 -1.43 5.77
N ILE A 263 -33.47 -1.29 6.94
CA ILE A 263 -32.02 -1.04 7.05
C ILE A 263 -31.22 -2.19 6.43
N GLU A 264 -31.63 -3.43 6.69
CA GLU A 264 -31.02 -4.62 6.11
C GLU A 264 -31.08 -4.61 4.59
N CYS A 265 -32.24 -4.33 4.00
CA CYS A 265 -32.41 -4.35 2.55
C CYS A 265 -31.53 -3.29 1.87
N TYR A 266 -31.48 -2.07 2.41
CA TYR A 266 -30.59 -1.03 1.89
C TYR A 266 -29.11 -1.40 2.04
N LEU A 267 -28.72 -1.90 3.22
CA LEU A 267 -27.35 -2.31 3.45
C LEU A 267 -26.96 -3.51 2.57
N GLY A 268 -27.86 -4.46 2.37
CA GLY A 268 -27.71 -5.61 1.48
C GLY A 268 -27.52 -5.17 0.04
N THR A 269 -28.35 -4.24 -0.44
CA THR A 269 -28.24 -3.65 -1.79
C THR A 269 -26.89 -2.98 -2.02
N VAL A 270 -26.41 -2.18 -1.05
CA VAL A 270 -25.10 -1.53 -1.12
C VAL A 270 -23.97 -2.55 -1.11
N THR A 271 -23.99 -3.50 -0.18
CA THR A 271 -22.95 -4.54 -0.07
C THR A 271 -22.90 -5.42 -1.33
N LEU A 272 -24.06 -5.82 -1.86
CA LEU A 272 -24.17 -6.63 -3.07
C LEU A 272 -23.68 -5.87 -4.30
N SER A 273 -24.04 -4.58 -4.41
CA SER A 273 -23.58 -3.70 -5.51
C SER A 273 -22.07 -3.50 -5.49
N VAL A 274 -21.47 -3.28 -4.32
CA VAL A 274 -20.01 -3.22 -4.19
C VAL A 274 -19.40 -4.58 -4.55
N PHE A 275 -19.93 -5.69 -4.03
CA PHE A 275 -19.45 -7.03 -4.36
C PHE A 275 -19.46 -7.30 -5.87
N PHE A 276 -20.56 -7.00 -6.56
CA PHE A 276 -20.65 -7.13 -8.02
C PHE A 276 -19.65 -6.23 -8.74
N ALA A 277 -19.52 -4.97 -8.33
CA ALA A 277 -18.52 -4.07 -8.92
C ALA A 277 -17.09 -4.62 -8.79
N LEU A 278 -16.77 -5.25 -7.65
CA LEU A 278 -15.47 -5.90 -7.44
C LEU A 278 -15.31 -7.16 -8.30
N LEU A 279 -16.36 -7.98 -8.41
CA LEU A 279 -16.35 -9.20 -9.21
C LEU A 279 -16.16 -8.86 -10.70
N VAL A 280 -16.93 -7.90 -11.21
CA VAL A 280 -16.85 -7.39 -12.58
C VAL A 280 -15.46 -6.85 -12.89
N ARG A 281 -14.90 -6.01 -12.00
CA ARG A 281 -13.54 -5.49 -12.17
C ARG A 281 -12.49 -6.60 -12.18
N ARG A 282 -12.64 -7.62 -11.35
CA ARG A 282 -11.73 -8.77 -11.33
C ARG A 282 -11.84 -9.59 -12.61
N TRP A 283 -13.05 -9.78 -13.14
CA TRP A 283 -13.29 -10.53 -14.36
C TRP A 283 -12.71 -9.82 -15.59
N PHE A 284 -12.93 -8.51 -15.73
CA PHE A 284 -12.40 -7.74 -16.87
C PHE A 284 -10.88 -7.49 -16.84
N ARG A 285 -10.21 -7.84 -15.72
CA ARG A 285 -8.75 -7.76 -15.60
C ARG A 285 -8.04 -9.09 -15.87
N LEU A 286 -8.78 -10.20 -15.94
CA LEU A 286 -8.30 -11.55 -16.28
C LEU A 286 -8.53 -11.82 -17.77
#